data_AF-A0A519ZE11-F1
#
_entry.id   AF-A0A519ZE11-F1
#
_cell.length_a   1.000
_cell.length_b   1.000
_cell.length_c   1.000
_cell.angle_alpha   90.00
_cell.angle_beta   90.00
_cell.angle_gamma   90.00
#
_symmetry.space_group_name_H-M   'P 1'
#
loop_
_entity.id
_entity.type
_entity.pdbx_description
1 polymer ?
#
loop_
_entity_poly.entity_id
_entity_poly.type
_entity_poly.pdbx_seq_one_letter_code
_entity_poly.pdbx_strand_id
1 'polypeptide(L)'
;PSARKIIEAPFNITTYLANTKAQFKELNKYNLLDKSIRIDEVNIIAKRNNTLPLNFPNSKNAMGTADALIKKDRLEYAPDIFSVFFSAPGLTVRNNMVYRTSQRSTSITGGNQPVLIILDGVKLPASMASDILVTLNPRNVEGIEILTNQYNLAVLGDEAAGGAVFITSKAYKDRILENSNMVTAKNKGFTLNKEFYFPAYDVIATNRNIQDLRSTIFWGPKVITDTNGQARVNFYNAGAPANYRVVIEGMDVFGNIGRKVYTYEVK
;
A
#
# COMPACT_ATOMS: atom_id res chain seq x y z
N PRO A 1 -14.55 30.75 1.03
CA PRO A 1 -15.11 29.47 1.53
C PRO A 1 -14.33 28.97 2.75
N SER A 2 -14.84 29.27 3.95
CA SER A 2 -14.20 28.91 5.23
C SER A 2 -14.25 27.41 5.46
N ALA A 3 -13.08 26.76 5.51
CA ALA A 3 -12.97 25.36 5.93
C ALA A 3 -13.42 25.23 7.40
N ARG A 4 -14.62 24.67 7.62
CA ARG A 4 -15.08 24.33 8.97
C ARG A 4 -14.22 23.16 9.46
N LYS A 5 -13.38 23.45 10.45
CA LYS A 5 -12.58 22.46 11.16
C LYS A 5 -13.53 21.47 11.84
N ILE A 6 -13.57 20.24 11.35
CA ILE A 6 -14.27 19.14 12.02
C ILE A 6 -13.43 18.82 13.26
N ILE A 7 -13.84 19.32 14.42
CA ILE A 7 -13.21 19.00 15.70
C ILE A 7 -13.69 17.60 16.07
N GLU A 8 -12.91 16.57 15.72
CA GLU A 8 -13.15 15.23 16.21
C GLU A 8 -12.76 15.15 17.68
N ALA A 9 -13.68 14.65 18.52
CA ALA A 9 -13.27 14.08 19.80
C ALA A 9 -12.45 12.82 19.50
N PRO A 10 -11.26 12.64 20.09
CA PRO A 10 -10.40 11.49 19.79
C PRO A 10 -11.16 10.19 20.08
N PHE A 11 -11.26 9.33 19.07
CA PHE A 11 -11.84 7.99 19.23
C PHE A 11 -10.91 7.15 20.11
N ASN A 12 -11.35 6.85 21.33
CA ASN A 12 -10.61 5.95 22.22
C ASN A 12 -10.85 4.50 21.81
N ILE A 13 -9.91 3.96 21.02
CA ILE A 13 -9.94 2.59 20.52
C ILE A 13 -9.84 1.56 21.66
N THR A 14 -9.23 1.91 22.80
CA THR A 14 -9.02 0.99 23.94
C THR A 14 -10.34 0.51 24.54
N THR A 15 -11.31 1.42 24.71
CA THR A 15 -12.65 1.07 25.21
C THR A 15 -13.38 0.16 24.22
N TYR A 16 -13.26 0.44 22.92
CA TYR A 16 -13.85 -0.40 21.87
C TYR A 16 -13.23 -1.81 21.87
N LEU A 17 -11.91 -1.93 22.00
CA LEU A 17 -11.23 -3.23 22.09
C LEU A 17 -11.67 -4.01 23.33
N ALA A 18 -11.74 -3.35 24.49
CA ALA A 18 -12.17 -3.97 25.74
C ALA A 18 -13.60 -4.55 25.63
N ASN A 19 -14.53 -3.76 25.07
CA ASN A 19 -15.92 -4.21 24.84
C ASN A 19 -15.98 -5.36 23.82
N THR A 20 -15.23 -5.27 22.73
CA THR A 20 -15.17 -6.34 21.71
C THR A 20 -14.64 -7.65 22.31
N LYS A 21 -13.62 -7.57 23.19
CA LYS A 21 -13.07 -8.73 23.90
C LYS A 21 -14.07 -9.33 24.88
N ALA A 22 -14.83 -8.49 25.60
CA ALA A 22 -15.88 -8.94 26.50
C ALA A 22 -17.03 -9.63 25.75
N GLN A 23 -17.52 -9.01 24.66
CA GLN A 23 -18.53 -9.58 23.79
C GLN A 23 -18.09 -10.95 23.23
N PHE A 24 -16.85 -11.06 22.78
CA PHE A 24 -16.31 -12.33 22.28
C PHE A 24 -16.32 -13.42 23.36
N LYS A 25 -15.90 -13.10 24.60
CA LYS A 25 -15.90 -14.06 25.72
C LYS A 25 -17.33 -14.52 26.06
N GLU A 26 -18.28 -13.61 26.06
CA GLU A 26 -19.69 -13.91 26.35
C GLU A 26 -20.28 -14.83 25.27
N LEU A 27 -20.09 -14.51 23.98
CA LEU A 27 -20.54 -15.38 22.89
C LEU A 27 -19.88 -16.76 22.92
N ASN A 28 -18.60 -16.83 23.30
CA ASN A 28 -17.88 -18.10 23.44
C ASN A 28 -18.48 -18.99 24.54
N LYS A 29 -18.91 -18.40 25.67
CA LYS A 29 -19.54 -19.14 26.78
C LYS A 29 -20.80 -19.89 26.35
N TYR A 30 -21.53 -19.35 25.38
CA TYR A 30 -22.78 -19.91 24.87
C TYR A 30 -22.65 -20.60 23.51
N ASN A 31 -21.42 -20.87 23.02
CA ASN A 31 -21.16 -21.47 21.71
C ASN A 31 -21.83 -20.74 20.52
N LEU A 32 -22.00 -19.41 20.63
CA LEU A 32 -22.62 -18.57 19.59
C LEU A 32 -21.61 -17.89 18.66
N LEU A 33 -20.33 -18.28 18.72
CA LEU A 33 -19.32 -17.76 17.83
C LEU A 33 -19.45 -18.42 16.44
N ASP A 34 -19.99 -17.69 15.48
CA ASP A 34 -19.97 -18.11 14.08
C ASP A 34 -18.54 -18.04 13.55
N LYS A 35 -17.93 -19.21 13.28
CA LYS A 35 -16.60 -19.44 12.65
C LYS A 35 -15.57 -18.31 12.81
N SER A 36 -15.44 -17.76 14.01
CA SER A 36 -14.56 -16.61 14.24
C SER A 36 -13.24 -17.09 14.81
N ILE A 37 -12.15 -16.88 14.07
CA ILE A 37 -10.80 -17.14 14.56
C ILE A 37 -10.43 -15.99 15.50
N ARG A 38 -10.23 -16.29 16.79
CA ARG A 38 -9.65 -15.32 17.72
C ARG A 38 -8.17 -15.22 17.41
N ILE A 39 -7.75 -14.07 16.89
CA ILE A 39 -6.32 -13.77 16.75
C ILE A 39 -5.85 -13.22 18.09
N ASP A 40 -4.78 -13.80 18.64
CA ASP A 40 -4.14 -13.26 19.84
C ASP A 40 -3.52 -11.88 19.54
N GLU A 41 -3.37 -11.08 20.59
CA GLU A 41 -2.86 -9.72 20.46
C GLU A 41 -1.47 -9.72 19.79
N VAL A 42 -1.39 -9.08 18.62
CA VAL A 42 -0.14 -8.93 17.89
C VAL A 42 0.55 -7.67 18.39
N ASN A 43 1.53 -7.83 19.29
CA ASN A 43 2.44 -6.75 19.63
C ASN A 43 3.37 -6.49 18.43
N ILE A 44 3.18 -5.35 17.77
CA ILE A 44 4.07 -4.90 16.70
C ILE A 44 5.33 -4.32 17.34
N ILE A 45 6.30 -5.19 17.65
CA ILE A 45 7.57 -4.79 18.28
C ILE A 45 8.51 -4.12 17.24
N ALA A 46 8.30 -4.40 15.95
CA ALA A 46 9.06 -3.80 14.87
C ALA A 46 8.27 -3.79 13.56
N LYS A 47 8.37 -2.70 12.80
CA LYS A 47 7.85 -2.61 11.43
C LYS A 47 8.89 -3.21 10.48
N ARG A 48 8.71 -4.47 10.07
CA ARG A 48 9.49 -5.03 8.96
C ARG A 48 9.14 -4.24 7.70
N ASN A 49 10.08 -3.48 7.14
CA ASN A 49 9.93 -2.85 5.83
C ASN A 49 9.93 -3.96 4.75
N ASN A 50 8.76 -4.56 4.54
CA ASN A 50 8.55 -5.64 3.57
C ASN A 50 8.02 -5.13 2.23
N THR A 51 8.20 -3.84 1.91
CA THR A 51 8.18 -3.42 0.52
C THR A 51 9.36 -4.12 -0.15
N LEU A 52 9.10 -5.21 -0.87
CA LEU A 52 9.94 -5.58 -2.01
C LEU A 52 10.22 -4.26 -2.72
N PRO A 53 11.49 -3.82 -2.85
CA PRO A 53 11.73 -2.58 -3.57
C PRO A 53 11.21 -2.86 -4.97
N LEU A 54 10.08 -2.23 -5.34
CA LEU A 54 9.65 -2.26 -6.73
C LEU A 54 10.79 -1.68 -7.58
N ASN A 55 11.47 -0.66 -7.02
CA ASN A 55 12.71 0.00 -7.42
C ASN A 55 13.37 0.62 -6.16
N PHE A 56 14.64 1.04 -6.25
CA PHE A 56 15.33 1.81 -5.21
C PHE A 56 14.69 3.19 -5.03
N PRO A 57 14.73 3.74 -3.80
CA PRO A 57 14.35 5.14 -3.57
C PRO A 57 15.11 6.09 -4.51
N ASN A 58 14.39 7.02 -5.15
CA ASN A 58 14.91 7.98 -6.13
C ASN A 58 15.38 7.40 -7.47
N SER A 59 15.19 6.10 -7.72
CA SER A 59 15.41 5.55 -9.06
C SER A 59 14.51 6.24 -10.08
N LYS A 60 15.06 6.49 -11.27
CA LYS A 60 14.33 6.99 -12.44
C LYS A 60 13.71 5.88 -13.29
N ASN A 61 13.77 4.65 -12.81
CA ASN A 61 12.94 3.59 -13.35
C ASN A 61 11.48 3.82 -12.96
N ALA A 62 10.79 4.64 -13.77
CA ALA A 62 9.37 4.93 -13.61
C ALA A 62 8.46 3.83 -14.17
N MET A 63 9.03 2.78 -14.78
CA MET A 63 8.34 2.03 -15.84
C MET A 63 8.03 0.57 -15.49
N GLY A 64 8.43 0.09 -14.31
CA GLY A 64 8.13 -1.26 -13.87
C GLY A 64 9.06 -1.74 -12.77
N THR A 65 8.89 -3.00 -12.39
CA THR A 65 9.72 -3.64 -11.36
C THR A 65 11.02 -4.14 -11.97
N ALA A 66 12.16 -3.86 -11.35
CA ALA A 66 13.41 -4.46 -11.75
C ALA A 66 13.36 -6.00 -11.65
N ASP A 67 13.98 -6.69 -12.60
CA ASP A 67 14.08 -8.16 -12.57
C ASP A 67 15.13 -8.61 -11.56
N ALA A 68 16.16 -7.79 -11.36
CA ALA A 68 17.14 -7.97 -10.29
C ALA A 68 17.57 -6.63 -9.69
N LEU A 69 17.90 -6.67 -8.40
CA LEU A 69 18.32 -5.50 -7.63
C LEU A 69 19.66 -5.78 -6.97
N ILE A 70 20.60 -4.85 -7.15
CA ILE A 70 21.88 -4.85 -6.44
C ILE A 70 21.81 -3.78 -5.37
N LYS A 71 21.72 -4.24 -4.13
CA LYS A 71 21.56 -3.40 -2.94
C LYS A 71 22.91 -2.85 -2.46
N LYS A 72 22.80 -1.84 -1.60
CA LYS A 72 23.93 -1.09 -1.03
C LYS A 72 24.99 -1.97 -0.37
N ASP A 73 24.59 -3.04 0.30
CA ASP A 73 25.48 -4.01 0.94
C ASP A 73 26.49 -4.61 -0.06
N ARG A 74 26.06 -4.94 -1.27
CA ARG A 74 26.97 -5.43 -2.32
C ARG A 74 27.87 -4.33 -2.90
N LEU A 75 27.36 -3.11 -2.99
CA LEU A 75 28.10 -1.96 -3.53
C LEU A 75 29.16 -1.44 -2.57
N GLU A 76 28.94 -1.58 -1.26
CA GLU A 76 29.85 -1.07 -0.22
C GLU A 76 31.21 -1.78 -0.20
N TYR A 77 31.20 -3.08 -0.49
CA TYR A 77 32.40 -3.93 -0.52
C TYR A 77 32.95 -4.18 -1.93
N ALA A 78 32.29 -3.66 -2.97
CA ALA A 78 32.74 -3.84 -4.34
C ALA A 78 33.96 -2.97 -4.65
N PRO A 79 35.02 -3.53 -5.27
CA PRO A 79 36.17 -2.76 -5.72
C PRO A 79 35.83 -1.81 -6.88
N ASP A 80 34.96 -2.24 -7.79
CA ASP A 80 34.53 -1.49 -8.99
C ASP A 80 33.13 -1.93 -9.46
N ILE A 81 32.51 -1.18 -10.38
CA ILE A 81 31.15 -1.48 -10.85
C ILE A 81 31.09 -2.74 -11.73
N PHE A 82 32.14 -3.07 -12.47
CA PHE A 82 32.14 -4.29 -13.30
C PHE A 82 32.17 -5.55 -12.45
N SER A 83 32.89 -5.56 -11.31
CA SER A 83 32.90 -6.65 -10.34
C SER A 83 31.48 -6.99 -9.86
N VAL A 84 30.65 -5.95 -9.71
CA VAL A 84 29.23 -6.07 -9.34
C VAL A 84 28.44 -6.72 -10.47
N PHE A 85 28.66 -6.30 -11.72
CA PHE A 85 28.01 -6.88 -12.89
C PHE A 85 28.41 -8.32 -13.19
N PHE A 86 29.65 -8.73 -12.91
CA PHE A 86 30.07 -10.13 -13.06
C PHE A 86 29.27 -11.08 -12.17
N SER A 87 28.85 -10.62 -10.99
CA SER A 87 28.05 -11.40 -10.03
C SER A 87 26.55 -11.17 -10.17
N ALA A 88 26.12 -10.35 -11.14
CA ALA A 88 24.74 -9.99 -11.34
C ALA A 88 24.01 -11.02 -12.22
N PRO A 89 22.81 -11.47 -11.84
CA PRO A 89 22.08 -12.45 -12.63
C PRO A 89 21.67 -11.87 -13.99
N GLY A 90 21.88 -12.64 -15.05
CA GLY A 90 21.46 -12.29 -16.41
C GLY A 90 22.38 -11.33 -17.16
N LEU A 91 23.49 -10.89 -16.55
CA LEU A 91 24.50 -10.02 -17.18
C LEU A 91 25.83 -10.75 -17.39
N THR A 92 26.58 -10.31 -18.39
CA THR A 92 27.96 -10.70 -18.66
C THR A 92 28.74 -9.47 -19.12
N VAL A 93 30.01 -9.38 -18.77
CA VAL A 93 30.87 -8.24 -19.15
C VAL A 93 31.93 -8.73 -20.14
N ARG A 94 32.08 -8.04 -21.27
CA ARG A 94 33.12 -8.31 -22.28
C ARG A 94 33.70 -6.99 -22.77
N ASN A 95 35.02 -6.84 -22.73
CA ASN A 95 35.72 -5.62 -23.18
C ASN A 95 35.11 -4.35 -22.57
N ASN A 96 34.88 -4.34 -21.25
CA ASN A 96 34.26 -3.23 -20.50
C ASN A 96 32.85 -2.83 -20.95
N MET A 97 32.20 -3.66 -21.78
CA MET A 97 30.79 -3.51 -22.12
C MET A 97 29.96 -4.58 -21.43
N VAL A 98 28.77 -4.20 -20.99
CA VAL A 98 27.82 -5.09 -20.33
C VAL A 98 26.87 -5.63 -21.38
N TYR A 99 26.68 -6.95 -21.40
CA TYR A 99 25.76 -7.66 -22.27
C TYR A 99 24.81 -8.51 -21.43
N ARG A 100 23.68 -8.89 -21.99
CA ARG A 100 22.83 -9.92 -21.41
C ARG A 100 23.41 -11.30 -21.68
N THR A 101 23.32 -12.19 -20.69
CA THR A 101 23.79 -13.59 -20.80
C THR A 101 23.00 -14.40 -21.84
N SER A 102 21.72 -14.06 -22.07
CA SER A 102 20.90 -14.69 -23.10
C SER A 102 21.10 -14.00 -24.45
N GLN A 103 21.52 -14.75 -25.47
CA GLN A 103 21.69 -14.28 -26.85
C GLN A 103 20.37 -14.10 -27.62
N ARG A 104 19.21 -14.03 -26.95
CA ARG A 104 17.94 -13.71 -27.61
C ARG A 104 17.93 -12.22 -27.95
N SER A 105 18.56 -11.89 -29.08
CA SER A 105 18.53 -10.55 -29.65
C SER A 105 17.14 -10.30 -30.23
N THR A 106 16.47 -9.27 -29.72
CA THR A 106 15.22 -8.75 -30.26
C THR A 106 15.45 -7.47 -31.07
N SER A 107 16.70 -7.14 -31.43
CA SER A 107 17.00 -5.93 -32.19
C SER A 107 16.70 -6.14 -33.68
N ILE A 108 16.04 -5.16 -34.29
CA ILE A 108 15.79 -5.12 -35.75
C ILE A 108 17.11 -5.00 -36.53
N THR A 109 18.15 -4.44 -35.91
CA THR A 109 19.44 -4.17 -36.56
C THR A 109 20.41 -5.36 -36.57
N GLY A 110 20.04 -6.52 -35.99
CA GLY A 110 20.86 -7.73 -36.00
C GLY A 110 22.19 -7.60 -35.24
N GLY A 111 22.24 -8.11 -34.01
CA GLY A 111 23.50 -8.19 -33.26
C GLY A 111 23.30 -8.37 -31.77
N ASN A 112 24.35 -8.86 -31.09
CA ASN A 112 24.42 -8.88 -29.64
C ASN A 112 24.67 -7.45 -29.15
N GLN A 113 23.61 -6.67 -28.94
CA GLN A 113 23.72 -5.30 -28.45
C GLN A 113 24.08 -5.28 -26.96
N PRO A 114 24.91 -4.31 -26.51
CA PRO A 114 25.17 -4.10 -25.10
C PRO A 114 23.88 -3.67 -24.39
N VAL A 115 23.88 -3.85 -23.08
CA VAL A 115 22.82 -3.36 -22.18
C VAL A 115 22.88 -1.84 -22.15
N LEU A 116 21.72 -1.20 -22.26
CA LEU A 116 21.59 0.25 -22.11
C LEU A 116 21.86 0.65 -20.65
N ILE A 117 22.87 1.49 -20.42
CA ILE A 117 23.14 2.04 -19.10
C ILE A 117 22.43 3.38 -18.95
N ILE A 118 21.70 3.54 -17.85
CA ILE A 118 20.97 4.74 -17.50
C ILE A 118 21.47 5.22 -16.14
N LEU A 119 22.15 6.36 -16.11
CA LEU A 119 22.66 6.96 -14.88
C LEU A 119 21.78 8.14 -14.47
N ASP A 120 21.15 8.06 -13.31
CA ASP A 120 20.26 9.11 -12.77
C ASP A 120 19.18 9.59 -13.77
N GLY A 121 18.71 8.68 -14.62
CA GLY A 121 17.70 8.94 -15.66
C GLY A 121 18.25 9.35 -17.02
N VAL A 122 19.56 9.52 -17.17
CA VAL A 122 20.21 9.84 -18.46
C VAL A 122 20.67 8.56 -19.13
N LYS A 123 20.17 8.30 -20.35
CA LYS A 123 20.64 7.21 -21.21
C LYS A 123 22.05 7.50 -21.69
N LEU A 124 22.95 6.53 -21.54
CA LEU A 124 24.35 6.65 -21.95
C LEU A 124 24.59 5.79 -23.20
N PRO A 125 25.14 6.36 -24.29
CA PRO A 125 25.66 5.58 -25.41
C PRO A 125 26.74 4.58 -24.93
N ALA A 126 26.86 3.44 -25.61
CA ALA A 126 27.71 2.33 -25.14
C ALA A 126 29.17 2.72 -24.87
N SER A 127 29.77 3.57 -25.71
CA SER A 127 31.14 4.07 -25.52
C SER A 127 31.27 4.92 -24.25
N MET A 128 30.38 5.90 -24.07
CA MET A 128 30.36 6.75 -22.88
C MET A 128 30.04 5.95 -21.61
N ALA A 129 29.16 4.97 -21.71
CA ALA A 129 28.83 4.08 -20.60
C ALA A 129 30.07 3.32 -20.13
N SER A 130 30.87 2.77 -21.04
CA SER A 130 32.14 2.11 -20.70
C SER A 130 33.08 3.05 -19.92
N ASP A 131 33.30 4.27 -20.43
CA ASP A 131 34.20 5.24 -19.79
C ASP A 131 33.73 5.66 -18.38
N ILE A 132 32.43 5.88 -18.22
CA ILE A 132 31.83 6.25 -16.93
C ILE A 132 31.91 5.07 -15.95
N LEU A 133 31.59 3.85 -16.38
CA LEU A 133 31.60 2.67 -15.51
C LEU A 133 33.00 2.34 -14.97
N VAL A 134 34.06 2.63 -15.74
CA VAL A 134 35.46 2.46 -15.29
C VAL A 134 35.80 3.42 -14.14
N THR A 135 35.27 4.64 -14.16
CA THR A 135 35.60 5.69 -13.18
C THR A 135 34.60 5.79 -12.02
N LEU A 136 33.41 5.21 -12.19
CA LEU A 136 32.34 5.29 -11.21
C LEU A 136 32.69 4.47 -9.96
N ASN A 137 32.78 5.15 -8.82
CA ASN A 137 33.01 4.50 -7.54
C ASN A 137 31.72 3.83 -7.03
N PRO A 138 31.70 2.51 -6.75
CA PRO A 138 30.53 1.80 -6.22
C PRO A 138 29.96 2.41 -4.93
N ARG A 139 30.81 3.03 -4.10
CA ARG A 139 30.39 3.69 -2.87
C ARG A 139 29.56 4.95 -3.11
N ASN A 140 29.57 5.53 -4.30
CA ASN A 140 28.74 6.68 -4.66
C ASN A 140 27.39 6.26 -5.28
N VAL A 141 27.15 4.96 -5.42
CA VAL A 141 25.90 4.40 -5.97
C VAL A 141 24.98 3.99 -4.81
N GLU A 142 23.72 4.40 -4.89
CA GLU A 142 22.66 4.04 -3.93
C GLU A 142 22.12 2.64 -4.23
N GLY A 143 21.94 2.32 -5.51
CA GLY A 143 21.46 1.02 -5.95
C GLY A 143 21.54 0.85 -7.47
N ILE A 144 21.52 -0.41 -7.91
CA ILE A 144 21.49 -0.76 -9.34
C ILE A 144 20.33 -1.70 -9.62
N GLU A 145 19.57 -1.38 -10.67
CA GLU A 145 18.39 -2.11 -11.11
C GLU A 145 18.63 -2.70 -12.50
N ILE A 146 18.31 -3.97 -12.67
CA ILE A 146 18.54 -4.71 -13.91
C ILE A 146 17.20 -5.08 -14.52
N LEU A 147 17.01 -4.72 -15.77
CA LEU A 147 15.83 -5.04 -16.57
C LEU A 147 16.26 -5.89 -17.76
N THR A 148 15.69 -7.09 -17.85
CA THR A 148 15.91 -8.08 -18.91
C THR A 148 14.59 -8.57 -19.53
N ASN A 149 13.46 -8.31 -18.87
CA ASN A 149 12.13 -8.64 -19.37
C ASN A 149 11.67 -7.64 -20.44
N GLN A 150 11.21 -8.14 -21.58
CA GLN A 150 10.79 -7.34 -22.73
C GLN A 150 9.66 -6.35 -22.40
N TYR A 151 8.77 -6.71 -21.46
CA TYR A 151 7.69 -5.81 -21.01
C TYR A 151 8.24 -4.48 -20.49
N ASN A 152 9.32 -4.52 -19.69
CA ASN A 152 9.94 -3.33 -19.13
C ASN A 152 10.83 -2.58 -20.14
N LEU A 153 11.30 -3.26 -21.19
CA LEU A 153 12.26 -2.70 -22.17
C LEU A 153 11.57 -2.00 -23.34
N ALA A 154 10.34 -2.39 -23.70
CA ALA A 154 9.62 -1.85 -24.87
C ALA A 154 9.51 -0.31 -24.86
N VAL A 155 9.42 0.27 -23.66
CA VAL A 155 9.31 1.72 -23.44
C VAL A 155 10.63 2.47 -23.54
N LEU A 156 11.77 1.78 -23.45
CA LEU A 156 13.10 2.37 -23.58
C LEU A 156 13.58 2.44 -25.03
N GLY A 157 12.87 1.80 -25.96
CA GLY A 157 13.19 1.76 -27.38
C GLY A 157 14.27 0.74 -27.74
N ASP A 158 14.66 0.71 -29.01
CA ASP A 158 15.53 -0.32 -29.60
C ASP A 158 16.92 -0.40 -28.95
N GLU A 159 17.43 0.71 -28.39
CA GLU A 159 18.69 0.77 -27.66
C GLU A 159 18.72 -0.16 -26.43
N ALA A 160 17.55 -0.48 -25.88
CA ALA A 160 17.40 -1.37 -24.74
C ALA A 160 17.12 -2.82 -25.15
N ALA A 161 17.25 -3.19 -26.44
CA ALA A 161 17.03 -4.55 -26.91
C ALA A 161 17.97 -5.57 -26.25
N GLY A 162 19.17 -5.14 -25.84
CA GLY A 162 20.12 -5.92 -25.06
C GLY A 162 19.77 -6.03 -23.56
N GLY A 163 18.75 -5.31 -23.08
CA GLY A 163 18.46 -5.08 -21.67
C GLY A 163 18.76 -3.63 -21.25
N ALA A 164 18.37 -3.27 -20.04
CA ALA A 164 18.66 -1.97 -19.45
C ALA A 164 19.11 -2.09 -18.00
N VAL A 165 20.02 -1.21 -17.59
CA VAL A 165 20.51 -1.10 -16.21
C VAL A 165 20.37 0.34 -15.75
N PHE A 166 19.63 0.54 -14.67
CA PHE A 166 19.52 1.84 -14.01
C PHE A 166 20.51 1.90 -12.85
N ILE A 167 21.34 2.93 -12.83
CA ILE A 167 22.26 3.25 -11.76
C ILE A 167 21.76 4.53 -11.10
N THR A 168 21.46 4.45 -9.81
CA THR A 168 21.03 5.61 -9.01
C THR A 168 22.18 6.04 -8.12
N SER A 169 22.65 7.29 -8.25
CA SER A 169 23.72 7.83 -7.43
C SER A 169 23.20 8.35 -6.08
N LYS A 170 24.06 8.34 -5.06
CA LYS A 170 23.73 8.88 -3.74
C LYS A 170 23.54 10.40 -3.77
N ALA A 171 24.33 11.11 -4.59
CA ALA A 171 24.24 12.56 -4.74
C ALA A 171 22.91 13.01 -5.37
N TYR A 172 22.26 12.13 -6.14
CA TYR A 172 20.96 12.42 -6.74
C TYR A 172 19.82 12.52 -5.72
N LYS A 173 19.94 11.84 -4.58
CA LYS A 173 18.97 11.89 -3.47
C LYS A 173 18.73 13.31 -2.96
N ASP A 174 19.76 14.13 -2.93
CA ASP A 174 19.71 15.50 -2.39
C ASP A 174 19.03 16.49 -3.36
N ARG A 175 18.78 16.08 -4.62
CA ARG A 175 18.22 16.93 -5.68
C ARG A 175 16.69 16.81 -5.85
N ILE A 176 16.03 15.78 -5.29
CA ILE A 176 14.59 15.51 -5.51
C ILE A 176 13.70 15.86 -4.32
N LEU A 177 14.26 16.16 -3.14
CA LEU A 177 13.44 16.41 -1.94
C LEU A 177 12.51 17.63 -2.03
N GLU A 178 12.57 18.44 -3.10
CA GLU A 178 11.78 19.68 -3.20
C GLU A 178 10.55 19.66 -4.11
N ASN A 179 10.31 18.69 -5.01
CA ASN A 179 9.22 18.86 -5.99
C ASN A 179 8.53 17.56 -6.47
N SER A 180 7.70 16.93 -5.64
CA SER A 180 6.65 16.05 -6.18
C SER A 180 5.30 16.29 -5.52
N ASN A 181 4.44 17.05 -6.21
CA ASN A 181 3.03 17.26 -5.86
C ASN A 181 2.13 16.08 -6.28
N MET A 182 2.67 14.87 -6.41
CA MET A 182 1.89 13.70 -6.84
C MET A 182 1.38 12.91 -5.64
N VAL A 183 0.07 13.00 -5.41
CA VAL A 183 -0.66 12.16 -4.45
C VAL A 183 -1.06 10.87 -5.15
N THR A 184 -0.46 9.74 -4.74
CA THR A 184 -0.89 8.41 -5.19
C THR A 184 -2.15 8.00 -4.44
N ALA A 185 -3.32 8.08 -5.10
CA ALA A 185 -4.57 7.59 -4.55
C ALA A 185 -4.70 6.07 -4.77
N LYS A 186 -4.82 5.31 -3.68
CA LYS A 186 -5.21 3.88 -3.73
C LYS A 186 -6.73 3.78 -3.70
N ASN A 187 -7.32 3.33 -4.82
CA ASN A 187 -8.75 2.99 -4.85
C ASN A 187 -8.97 1.67 -4.10
N LYS A 188 -9.76 1.70 -3.03
CA LYS A 188 -10.27 0.47 -2.38
C LYS A 188 -11.34 -0.13 -3.30
N GLY A 189 -11.20 -1.41 -3.65
CA GLY A 189 -12.17 -2.13 -4.50
C GLY A 189 -13.55 -2.30 -3.86
N PHE A 190 -14.44 -3.00 -4.57
CA PHE A 190 -15.81 -3.27 -4.12
C PHE A 190 -15.83 -4.31 -2.99
N THR A 191 -16.45 -3.95 -1.86
CA THR A 191 -16.80 -4.90 -0.79
C THR A 191 -18.22 -5.41 -1.02
N LEU A 192 -18.46 -6.71 -0.80
CA LEU A 192 -19.82 -7.24 -0.75
C LEU A 192 -20.61 -6.52 0.35
N ASN A 193 -21.89 -6.25 0.09
CA ASN A 193 -22.80 -5.68 1.08
C ASN A 193 -22.95 -6.69 2.23
N LYS A 194 -22.35 -6.38 3.38
CA LYS A 194 -22.59 -7.13 4.60
C LYS A 194 -23.80 -6.52 5.29
N GLU A 195 -24.87 -7.29 5.41
CA GLU A 195 -26.01 -6.90 6.23
C GLU A 195 -25.62 -6.93 7.70
N PHE A 196 -25.99 -5.88 8.44
CA PHE A 196 -25.67 -5.78 9.86
C PHE A 196 -26.65 -6.66 10.67
N TYR A 197 -26.11 -7.56 11.49
CA TYR A 197 -26.92 -8.44 12.31
C TYR A 197 -27.67 -7.66 13.41
N PHE A 198 -28.99 -7.85 13.47
CA PHE A 198 -29.84 -7.30 14.51
C PHE A 198 -30.55 -8.43 15.27
N PRO A 199 -30.39 -8.56 16.60
CA PRO A 199 -31.10 -9.56 17.39
C PRO A 199 -32.61 -9.31 17.38
N ALA A 200 -33.41 -10.36 17.24
CA ALA A 200 -34.85 -10.28 17.41
C ALA A 200 -35.21 -10.33 18.90
N TYR A 201 -35.47 -9.16 19.51
CA TYR A 201 -35.85 -9.06 20.93
C TYR A 201 -37.31 -9.42 21.20
N ASP A 202 -38.16 -9.42 20.16
CA ASP A 202 -39.60 -9.65 20.27
C ASP A 202 -39.95 -11.14 20.52
N VAL A 203 -38.95 -12.03 20.45
CA VAL A 203 -39.12 -13.48 20.64
C VAL A 203 -38.80 -13.83 22.09
N ILE A 204 -39.85 -14.03 22.90
CA ILE A 204 -39.79 -14.32 24.35
C ILE A 204 -38.87 -15.51 24.71
N ALA A 205 -38.56 -16.38 23.75
CA ALA A 205 -37.73 -17.58 23.92
C ALA A 205 -36.21 -17.38 23.74
N THR A 206 -35.73 -16.23 23.24
CA THR A 206 -34.31 -16.09 22.89
C THR A 206 -33.49 -15.50 24.05
N ASN A 207 -32.82 -16.38 24.79
CA ASN A 207 -31.60 -16.12 25.57
C ASN A 207 -31.57 -14.87 26.47
N ARG A 208 -32.47 -14.77 27.46
CA ARG A 208 -32.37 -13.79 28.57
C ARG A 208 -31.06 -13.88 29.39
N ASN A 209 -30.29 -14.96 29.24
CA ASN A 209 -29.06 -15.20 29.99
C ASN A 209 -27.80 -14.63 29.32
N ILE A 210 -27.90 -14.11 28.09
CA ILE A 210 -26.75 -13.62 27.33
C ILE A 210 -26.72 -12.10 27.39
N GLN A 211 -25.62 -11.54 27.88
CA GLN A 211 -25.47 -10.10 27.94
C GLN A 211 -25.27 -9.52 26.53
N ASP A 212 -26.13 -8.56 26.12
CA ASP A 212 -25.88 -7.80 24.89
C ASP A 212 -24.78 -6.75 25.13
N LEU A 213 -23.59 -7.04 24.60
CA LEU A 213 -22.38 -6.23 24.71
C LEU A 213 -21.96 -5.59 23.38
N ARG A 214 -22.87 -5.49 22.40
CA ARG A 214 -22.56 -4.92 21.09
C ARG A 214 -22.18 -3.44 21.19
N SER A 215 -21.08 -3.07 20.53
CA SER A 215 -20.64 -1.67 20.42
C SER A 215 -21.35 -0.90 19.32
N THR A 216 -21.79 -1.59 18.26
CA THR A 216 -22.67 -1.05 17.22
C THR A 216 -24.05 -1.64 17.42
N ILE A 217 -25.04 -0.78 17.64
CA ILE A 217 -26.41 -1.21 17.94
C ILE A 217 -27.26 -1.33 16.68
N PHE A 218 -27.10 -0.33 15.82
CA PHE A 218 -27.82 -0.18 14.58
C PHE A 218 -26.87 0.32 13.51
N TRP A 219 -26.92 -0.30 12.34
CA TRP A 219 -26.28 0.21 11.13
C TRP A 219 -27.24 0.00 9.96
N GLY A 220 -27.66 1.11 9.35
CA GLY A 220 -28.55 1.12 8.19
C GLY A 220 -27.89 1.94 7.08
N PRO A 221 -27.41 1.32 5.99
CA PRO A 221 -26.74 2.05 4.91
C PRO A 221 -27.73 2.84 4.05
N LYS A 222 -28.99 2.45 4.09
CA LYS A 222 -30.06 2.98 3.26
C LYS A 222 -31.18 3.47 4.16
N VAL A 223 -31.21 4.78 4.37
CA VAL A 223 -32.31 5.48 5.03
C VAL A 223 -32.87 6.45 4.01
N ILE A 224 -34.10 6.19 3.54
CA ILE A 224 -34.80 7.06 2.60
C ILE A 224 -35.69 8.00 3.41
N THR A 225 -35.52 9.31 3.19
CA THR A 225 -36.38 10.34 3.77
C THR A 225 -37.68 10.49 2.98
N ASP A 226 -38.74 10.92 3.66
CA ASP A 226 -40.01 11.28 3.02
C ASP A 226 -39.91 12.60 2.22
N THR A 227 -41.03 13.04 1.64
CA THR A 227 -41.14 14.30 0.88
C THR A 227 -40.82 15.55 1.71
N ASN A 228 -40.86 15.43 3.04
CA ASN A 228 -40.54 16.51 3.98
C ASN A 228 -39.08 16.41 4.50
N GLY A 229 -38.29 15.47 3.98
CA GLY A 229 -36.90 15.25 4.41
C GLY A 229 -36.78 14.51 5.75
N GLN A 230 -37.84 13.87 6.25
CA GLN A 230 -37.84 13.17 7.53
C GLN A 230 -37.67 11.67 7.34
N ALA A 231 -36.94 11.04 8.27
CA ALA A 231 -36.82 9.59 8.34
C ALA A 231 -36.98 9.12 9.78
N ARG A 232 -37.65 7.97 9.96
CA ARG A 232 -37.82 7.33 11.26
C ARG A 232 -37.02 6.03 11.29
N VAL A 233 -36.20 5.87 12.32
CA VAL A 233 -35.42 4.65 12.57
C VAL A 233 -35.71 4.19 13.98
N ASN A 234 -36.04 2.92 14.14
CA ASN A 234 -36.29 2.28 15.42
C ASN A 234 -35.24 1.20 15.66
N PHE A 235 -34.72 1.12 16.88
CA PHE A 235 -33.73 0.12 17.28
C PHE A 235 -33.78 -0.08 18.80
N TYR A 236 -33.25 -1.21 19.27
CA TYR A 236 -33.13 -1.55 20.68
C TYR A 236 -31.73 -1.23 21.20
N ASN A 237 -31.58 -0.67 22.40
CA ASN A 237 -30.27 -0.46 23.02
C ASN A 237 -29.64 -1.78 23.48
N ALA A 238 -28.31 -1.79 23.65
CA ALA A 238 -27.65 -2.89 24.34
C ALA A 238 -27.95 -2.87 25.85
N GLY A 239 -27.68 -3.98 26.54
CA GLY A 239 -28.02 -4.14 27.95
C GLY A 239 -27.11 -3.36 28.92
N ALA A 240 -26.03 -2.75 28.43
CA ALA A 240 -25.09 -2.00 29.27
C ALA A 240 -25.42 -0.50 29.31
N PRO A 241 -25.48 0.10 30.51
CA PRO A 241 -25.52 1.56 30.67
C PRO A 241 -24.30 2.20 30.03
N ALA A 242 -24.52 3.16 29.14
CA ALA A 242 -23.44 3.82 28.40
C ALA A 242 -23.92 5.11 27.73
N ASN A 243 -22.96 5.92 27.30
CA ASN A 243 -23.18 7.02 26.38
C ASN A 243 -23.14 6.51 24.94
N TYR A 244 -24.29 6.51 24.28
CA TYR A 244 -24.44 6.09 22.89
C TYR A 244 -24.24 7.28 21.96
N ARG A 245 -23.56 7.02 20.83
CA ARG A 245 -23.32 8.01 19.79
C ARG A 245 -24.05 7.59 18.51
N VAL A 246 -24.90 8.48 18.02
CA VAL A 246 -25.54 8.33 16.72
C VAL A 246 -24.83 9.22 15.72
N VAL A 247 -24.39 8.61 14.61
CA VAL A 247 -23.75 9.29 13.49
C VAL A 247 -24.65 9.10 12.28
N ILE A 248 -25.11 10.20 11.71
CA ILE A 248 -25.90 10.23 10.49
C ILE A 248 -25.04 10.89 9.42
N GLU A 249 -24.76 10.16 8.36
CA GLU A 249 -23.97 10.61 7.21
C GLU A 249 -24.75 10.30 5.93
N GLY A 250 -24.74 11.21 4.98
CA GLY A 250 -25.48 11.04 3.75
C GLY A 250 -25.21 12.14 2.73
N MET A 251 -25.91 12.04 1.61
CA MET A 251 -25.84 12.99 0.51
C MET A 251 -27.25 13.26 -0.01
N ASP A 252 -27.56 14.51 -0.34
CA ASP A 252 -28.83 14.85 -0.98
C ASP A 252 -28.83 14.51 -2.49
N VAL A 253 -29.97 14.73 -3.15
CA VAL A 253 -30.13 14.48 -4.59
C VAL A 253 -29.26 15.39 -5.47
N PHE A 254 -28.70 16.46 -4.92
CA PHE A 254 -27.85 17.42 -5.61
C PHE A 254 -26.35 17.19 -5.35
N GLY A 255 -26.00 16.16 -4.55
CA GLY A 255 -24.62 15.81 -4.25
C GLY A 255 -24.04 16.52 -3.01
N ASN A 256 -24.84 17.23 -2.22
CA ASN A 256 -24.37 17.88 -1.00
C ASN A 256 -24.23 16.86 0.12
N ILE A 257 -23.04 16.77 0.71
CA ILE A 257 -22.74 15.85 1.81
C ILE A 257 -23.21 16.47 3.14
N GLY A 258 -23.91 15.67 3.95
CA GLY A 258 -24.35 16.02 5.28
C GLY A 258 -23.81 15.05 6.33
N ARG A 259 -23.44 15.57 7.49
CA ARG A 259 -23.08 14.78 8.67
C ARG A 259 -23.69 15.41 9.92
N LYS A 260 -24.30 14.59 10.77
CA LYS A 260 -24.75 15.00 12.10
C LYS A 260 -24.42 13.93 13.13
N VAL A 261 -23.90 14.38 14.27
CA VAL A 261 -23.57 13.52 15.40
C VAL A 261 -24.38 14.00 16.60
N TYR A 262 -25.04 13.08 17.28
CA TYR A 262 -25.65 13.34 18.58
C TYR A 262 -25.36 12.19 19.54
N THR A 263 -25.40 12.48 20.83
CA THR A 263 -25.16 11.51 21.89
C THR A 263 -26.33 11.47 22.86
N TYR A 264 -26.65 10.29 23.38
CA TYR A 264 -27.61 10.11 24.47
C TYR A 264 -27.08 9.12 25.50
N GLU A 265 -27.52 9.29 26.73
CA GLU A 265 -27.18 8.41 27.83
C GLU A 265 -28.28 7.36 28.03
N VAL A 266 -27.89 6.10 28.17
CA VAL A 266 -28.75 5.03 28.65
C VAL A 266 -28.29 4.68 30.06
N LYS A 267 -29.22 4.78 31.01
CA LYS A 267 -29.00 4.51 32.43
C LYS A 267 -29.50 3.13 32.80
#